data_AF-A0A0G9N2L0-F1
#
_entry.id   AF-A0A0G9N2L0-F1
#
_cell.length_a   1.000
_cell.length_b   1.000
_cell.length_c   1.000
_cell.angle_alpha   90.00
_cell.angle_beta   90.00
_cell.angle_gamma   90.00
#
_symmetry.space_group_name_H-M   'P 1'
#
loop_
_entity.id
_entity.type
_entity.pdbx_description
1 polymer ?
#
loop_
_entity_poly.entity_id
_entity_poly.type
_entity_poly.pdbx_seq_one_letter_code
_entity_poly.pdbx_strand_id
1 'polypeptide(L)'
;MVFSDDIPWCREQDLFAGAQFMEPVAGESPWADLVRMSRCAALVIANSSYSWWAGWFAMQRGARVYCPRQWIKGLDSADLDIYPATWTVIGDMDHEGAG
;
A
#
# COMPACT_ATOMS: atom_id res chain seq x y z
N MET A 1 1.76 10.38 -4.14
CA MET A 1 0.56 10.13 -4.96
C MET A 1 -0.30 9.14 -4.20
N VAL A 2 -1.60 9.40 -4.09
CA VAL A 2 -2.57 8.57 -3.37
C VAL A 2 -3.50 7.91 -4.39
N PHE A 3 -3.62 6.58 -4.29
CA PHE A 3 -4.62 5.78 -4.99
C PHE A 3 -5.56 5.25 -3.91
N SER A 4 -6.86 5.49 -4.07
CA SER A 4 -7.88 5.08 -3.10
C SER A 4 -9.21 4.89 -3.82
N ASP A 5 -10.05 4.01 -3.29
CA ASP A 5 -11.47 3.93 -3.64
C ASP A 5 -12.29 5.06 -3.00
N ASP A 6 -11.74 5.73 -1.97
CA ASP A 6 -12.32 6.90 -1.31
C ASP A 6 -11.34 8.08 -1.29
N ILE A 7 -11.18 8.72 -2.46
CA ILE A 7 -10.39 9.95 -2.60
C ILE A 7 -10.96 11.11 -1.76
N PRO A 8 -12.29 11.33 -1.67
CA PRO A 8 -12.85 12.36 -0.78
C PRO A 8 -12.36 12.22 0.66
N TRP A 9 -12.45 11.02 1.26
CA TRP A 9 -11.95 10.79 2.62
C TRP A 9 -10.45 11.04 2.74
N CYS A 10 -9.64 10.61 1.75
CA CYS A 10 -8.20 10.86 1.78
C CYS A 10 -7.86 12.36 1.77
N ARG A 11 -8.66 13.20 1.10
CA ARG A 11 -8.42 14.65 1.05
C ARG A 11 -8.66 15.36 2.38
N GLU A 12 -9.45 14.75 3.26
CA GLU A 12 -9.72 15.26 4.61
C GLU A 12 -8.60 14.93 5.61
N GLN A 13 -7.65 14.06 5.25
CA GLN A 13 -6.57 13.65 6.14
C GLN A 13 -5.34 14.55 6.00
N ASP A 14 -4.89 15.15 7.11
CA ASP A 14 -3.65 15.94 7.15
C ASP A 14 -2.42 15.15 6.69
N LEU A 15 -2.44 13.83 6.85
CA LEU A 15 -1.39 12.92 6.38
C LEU A 15 -1.12 13.07 4.87
N PHE A 16 -2.14 13.41 4.09
CA PHE A 16 -2.06 13.55 2.63
C PHE A 16 -2.03 15.02 2.18
N ALA A 17 -1.74 15.96 3.10
CA ALA A 17 -1.59 17.36 2.76
C ALA A 17 -0.50 17.56 1.67
N GLY A 18 -0.88 18.19 0.56
CA GLY A 18 0.01 18.42 -0.59
C GLY A 18 0.24 17.21 -1.50
N ALA A 19 -0.44 16.07 -1.25
CA ALA A 19 -0.34 14.92 -2.12
C ALA A 19 -1.10 15.13 -3.45
N GLN A 20 -0.62 14.48 -4.51
CA GLN A 20 -1.40 14.26 -5.72
C GLN A 20 -2.34 13.07 -5.50
N PHE A 21 -3.60 13.23 -5.88
CA PHE A 21 -4.64 12.20 -5.79
C PHE A 21 -4.97 11.70 -7.19
N MET A 22 -5.01 10.38 -7.38
CA MET A 22 -5.42 9.78 -8.64
C MET A 22 -6.95 9.73 -8.67
N GLU A 23 -7.56 10.58 -9.49
CA GLU A 23 -9.01 10.58 -9.71
C GLU A 23 -9.38 9.44 -10.68
N PRO A 24 -10.47 8.70 -10.42
CA PRO A 24 -10.98 7.71 -11.37
C PRO A 24 -11.28 8.36 -12.72
N VAL A 25 -10.71 7.82 -13.79
CA VAL A 25 -11.00 8.26 -15.15
C VAL A 25 -12.13 7.40 -15.71
N ALA A 26 -13.26 8.01 -16.06
CA ALA A 26 -14.41 7.29 -16.59
C ALA A 26 -14.03 6.48 -17.85
N GLY A 27 -14.32 5.18 -17.84
CA GLY A 27 -14.00 4.26 -18.94
C GLY A 27 -12.56 3.75 -18.94
N GLU A 28 -11.71 4.21 -18.02
CA GLU A 28 -10.38 3.65 -17.85
C GLU A 28 -10.43 2.36 -17.02
N SER A 29 -9.63 1.38 -17.41
CA SER A 29 -9.60 0.10 -16.72
C SER A 29 -8.70 0.17 -15.47
N PRO A 30 -9.02 -0.56 -14.39
CA PRO A 30 -8.19 -0.60 -13.18
C PRO A 30 -6.72 -0.99 -13.43
N TRP A 31 -6.42 -1.76 -14.49
CA TRP A 31 -5.01 -2.08 -14.80
C TRP A 31 -4.16 -0.84 -15.12
N ALA A 32 -4.77 0.26 -15.57
CA ALA A 32 -4.03 1.49 -15.84
C ALA A 32 -3.41 2.05 -14.56
N ASP A 33 -4.15 1.99 -13.45
CA ASP A 33 -3.64 2.39 -12.14
C ASP A 33 -2.59 1.41 -11.62
N LEU A 34 -2.75 0.11 -11.81
CA LEU A 34 -1.68 -0.86 -11.51
C LEU A 34 -0.38 -0.52 -12.26
N VAL A 35 -0.48 -0.14 -13.54
CA VAL A 35 0.68 0.29 -14.34
C VAL A 35 1.29 1.57 -13.77
N ARG A 36 0.47 2.57 -13.38
CA ARG A 36 0.96 3.81 -12.76
C ARG A 36 1.65 3.54 -11.44
N MET A 37 1.01 2.77 -10.55
CA MET A 37 1.58 2.35 -9.27
C MET A 37 2.89 1.58 -9.47
N SER A 38 2.99 0.70 -10.48
CA SER A 38 4.22 -0.07 -10.75
C SER A 38 5.44 0.78 -11.11
N ARG A 39 5.23 2.04 -11.50
CA ARG A 39 6.31 2.97 -11.87
C ARG A 39 6.79 3.83 -10.69
N CYS A 40 6.15 3.75 -9.53
CA CYS A 40 6.60 4.43 -8.33
C CYS A 40 7.91 3.81 -7.82
N ALA A 41 8.83 4.63 -7.32
CA ALA A 41 10.09 4.16 -6.73
C ALA A 41 9.89 3.48 -5.36
N ALA A 42 8.77 3.78 -4.70
CA ALA A 42 8.34 3.13 -3.47
C ALA A 42 6.81 3.08 -3.39
N LEU A 43 6.26 2.02 -2.82
CA LEU A 43 4.82 1.86 -2.58
C LEU A 43 4.57 1.50 -1.12
N VAL A 44 3.65 2.24 -0.48
CA VAL A 44 3.00 1.81 0.76
C VAL A 44 1.65 1.23 0.37
N ILE A 45 1.39 -0.01 0.76
CA ILE A 45 0.19 -0.75 0.35
C ILE A 45 -0.74 -0.99 1.54
N ALA A 46 -2.03 -1.14 1.25
CA ALA A 46 -3.01 -1.66 2.20
C ALA A 46 -2.99 -3.20 2.20
N ASN A 47 -3.72 -3.80 3.14
CA ASN A 47 -4.05 -5.23 3.15
C ASN A 47 -5.11 -5.58 2.09
N SER A 48 -4.82 -5.22 0.84
CA SER A 48 -5.70 -5.37 -0.32
C SER A 48 -4.97 -6.14 -1.42
N SER A 49 -5.67 -7.07 -2.07
CA SER A 49 -5.14 -7.80 -3.23
C SER A 49 -4.78 -6.87 -4.39
N TYR A 50 -5.50 -5.76 -4.54
CA TYR A 50 -5.23 -4.78 -5.59
C TYR A 50 -3.88 -4.09 -5.39
N SER A 51 -3.65 -3.53 -4.19
CA SER A 51 -2.38 -2.90 -3.85
C SER A 51 -1.24 -3.92 -3.73
N TRP A 52 -1.55 -5.17 -3.38
CA TRP A 52 -0.58 -6.26 -3.41
C TRP A 52 0.00 -6.47 -4.81
N TRP A 53 -0.86 -6.60 -5.83
CA TRP A 53 -0.40 -6.78 -7.21
C TRP A 53 0.40 -5.58 -7.71
N ALA A 54 -0.03 -4.36 -7.35
CA ALA A 54 0.75 -3.16 -7.65
C ALA A 54 2.16 -3.20 -7.02
N GLY A 55 2.26 -3.61 -5.75
CA GLY A 55 3.53 -3.83 -5.05
C GLY A 55 4.40 -4.86 -5.76
N TRP A 56 3.81 -6.00 -6.15
CA TRP A 56 4.53 -7.05 -6.86
C TRP A 56 5.13 -6.53 -8.17
N PHE A 57 4.33 -5.86 -9.01
CA PHE A 57 4.82 -5.30 -10.28
C PHE A 57 5.86 -4.21 -10.08
N ALA A 58 5.69 -3.35 -9.07
CA ALA A 58 6.66 -2.30 -8.76
C ALA A 58 8.01 -2.88 -8.32
N MET A 59 8.00 -3.92 -7.50
CA MET A 59 9.22 -4.59 -7.03
C MET A 59 10.02 -5.20 -8.19
N GLN A 60 9.35 -5.80 -9.19
CA GLN A 60 10.02 -6.29 -10.40
C GLN A 60 10.75 -5.18 -11.18
N ARG A 61 10.45 -3.91 -10.87
CA ARG A 61 11.06 -2.71 -11.47
C ARG A 61 12.01 -1.99 -10.52
N GLY A 62 12.34 -2.60 -9.38
CA GLY A 62 13.28 -2.08 -8.38
C GLY A 62 12.67 -1.17 -7.31
N ALA A 63 11.34 -1.10 -7.22
CA ALA A 63 10.68 -0.32 -6.17
C ALA A 63 10.81 -0.96 -4.79
N ARG A 64 10.85 -0.13 -3.74
CA ARG A 64 10.67 -0.60 -2.36
C ARG A 64 9.18 -0.74 -2.06
N VAL A 65 8.77 -1.85 -1.48
CA VAL A 65 7.36 -2.08 -1.11
C VAL A 65 7.26 -2.18 0.40
N TYR A 66 6.33 -1.41 0.96
CA TYR A 66 6.00 -1.38 2.36
C TYR A 66 4.59 -1.93 2.57
N CYS A 67 4.45 -2.97 3.38
CA CYS A 67 3.19 -3.68 3.61
C CYS A 67 2.80 -3.68 5.11
N PRO A 68 1.50 -3.84 5.44
CA PRO A 68 1.08 -3.88 6.84
C PRO A 68 1.48 -5.20 7.51
N ARG A 69 1.81 -5.14 8.81
CA ARG A 69 2.06 -6.32 9.67
C ARG A 69 0.85 -7.25 9.82
N GLN A 70 -0.36 -6.70 9.68
CA GLN A 70 -1.60 -7.48 9.81
C GLN A 70 -2.40 -7.41 8.51
N TRP A 71 -2.35 -8.50 7.75
CA TRP A 71 -3.19 -8.70 6.58
C TRP A 71 -4.57 -9.21 6.97
N ILE A 72 -4.59 -10.18 7.88
CA ILE A 72 -5.78 -10.71 8.53
C ILE A 72 -5.75 -10.26 9.98
N LYS A 73 -6.87 -9.71 10.47
CA LYS A 73 -6.97 -9.21 11.84
C LYS A 73 -6.60 -10.30 12.85
N GLY A 74 -5.64 -9.99 13.72
CA GLY A 74 -5.19 -10.90 14.78
C GLY A 74 -4.17 -11.95 14.35
N LEU A 75 -3.72 -11.93 13.08
CA LEU A 75 -2.64 -12.78 12.60
C LEU A 75 -1.46 -11.91 12.16
N ASP A 76 -0.24 -12.36 12.47
CA ASP A 76 0.96 -11.77 11.89
C ASP A 76 1.03 -12.17 10.41
N SER A 77 1.21 -11.19 9.53
CA SER A 77 1.38 -11.46 8.12
C SER A 77 2.61 -12.31 7.80
N ALA A 78 3.61 -12.33 8.69
CA ALA A 78 4.74 -13.24 8.58
C ALA A 78 4.31 -14.72 8.62
N ASP A 79 3.24 -15.05 9.35
CA ASP A 79 2.74 -16.43 9.47
C ASP A 79 1.89 -16.86 8.27
N LEU A 80 1.53 -15.92 7.39
CA LEU A 80 0.64 -16.16 6.25
C LEU A 80 1.40 -16.41 4.93
N ASP A 81 2.70 -16.18 4.90
CA ASP A 81 3.54 -16.21 3.69
C ASP A 81 2.93 -15.41 2.52
N ILE A 82 2.28 -14.28 2.86
CA ILE A 82 1.45 -13.54 1.92
C ILE A 82 2.23 -12.54 1.06
N TYR A 83 3.46 -12.21 1.42
CA TYR A 83 4.29 -11.27 0.67
C TYR A 83 5.74 -11.78 0.53
N PRO A 84 6.47 -11.30 -0.47
CA PRO A 84 7.89 -11.59 -0.61
C PRO A 84 8.69 -11.13 0.62
N ALA A 85 9.70 -11.90 1.02
CA ALA A 85 10.64 -11.52 2.10
C ALA A 85 11.41 -10.22 1.82
N THR A 86 11.41 -9.75 0.56
CA THR A 86 12.02 -8.48 0.15
C THR A 86 11.16 -7.26 0.49
N TRP A 87 9.89 -7.44 0.87
CA TRP A 87 9.01 -6.34 1.27
C TRP A 87 9.29 -5.94 2.71
N THR A 88 9.16 -4.64 2.99
CA THR A 88 9.35 -4.10 4.34
C THR A 88 8.02 -4.06 5.06
N VAL A 89 7.89 -4.82 6.14
CA VAL A 89 6.69 -4.82 6.98
C VAL A 89 6.68 -3.57 7.86
N ILE A 90 5.56 -2.84 7.89
CA ILE A 90 5.31 -1.70 8.77
C ILE A 90 4.17 -2.04 9.74
N GLY A 91 4.41 -1.82 11.02
CA GLY A 91 3.47 -2.00 12.14
C GLY A 91 4.21 -1.85 13.47
N ASP A 92 3.52 -1.46 14.53
CA ASP A 92 4.15 -1.05 15.80
C ASP A 92 5.18 -2.05 16.34
N MET A 93 6.31 -1.52 16.80
CA MET A 93 7.10 -2.16 17.84
C MET A 93 6.20 -2.27 19.07
N ASP A 94 6.15 -3.44 19.70
CA ASP A 94 5.47 -3.60 20.98
C ASP A 94 5.78 -2.40 21.88
N HIS A 95 4.74 -1.74 22.41
CA HIS A 95 4.90 -0.86 23.54
C HIS A 95 5.33 -1.72 24.75
N GLU A 96 6.59 -2.17 24.77
CA GLU A 96 7.27 -2.50 26.01
C GLU A 96 7.52 -1.18 26.74
N GLY A 97 6.66 -0.89 27.71
CA GLY A 97 6.92 0.14 28.73
C GLY A 97 5.94 1.31 28.72
N ALA A 98 4.73 1.07 29.21
CA ALA A 98 4.07 2.04 30.08
C ALA A 98 3.97 1.37 31.45
N GLY A 99 5.00 1.57 32.27
CA GLY A 99 4.95 1.34 33.70
C GLY A 99 4.17 2.42 34.43
#